data_AF-A0A3D5Z5M9-F1
#
_entry.id   AF-A0A3D5Z5M9-F1
#
_cell.length_a   1.000
_cell.length_b   1.000
_cell.length_c   1.000
_cell.angle_alpha   90.00
_cell.angle_beta   90.00
_cell.angle_gamma   90.00
#
_symmetry.space_group_name_H-M   'P 1'
#
loop_
_entity.id
_entity.type
_entity.pdbx_description
1 polymer ?
#
loop_
_entity_poly.entity_id
_entity_poly.type
_entity_poly.pdbx_seq_one_letter_code
_entity_poly.pdbx_strand_id
1 'polypeptide(L)'
;MNNDIFIKVSLDAAIKKYLLFRNKKDASLASDFLVYVICMLIYIYSETDILNPYINRQNNGEDGFRNNLGKFGLQPAKINKFLNDLEGYYETDHYNKVNRLTKNEFFSYLQEDIIDMFLAKASSTNLDCTKYKEFENLLFSPNTTNEIRRKINEYVAVDSWAVINYYKECLYKKEHEISFKQIKNNLLSYDVYDVFGITKDNLEVVNQETLDEINRSIYGYFNINPISFNAKSRLAKEVEALKAPKFRLSSQSGKTNILIFLVIFSATIIVGIVLGVIIMGRL
;
A
#
# COMPACT_ATOMS: atom_id res chain seq x y z
N MET A 1 -12.11 -13.73 40.37
CA MET A 1 -11.46 -14.38 39.20
C MET A 1 -10.82 -13.27 38.39
N ASN A 2 -9.50 -13.07 38.50
CA ASN A 2 -8.80 -12.16 37.58
C ASN A 2 -8.69 -12.88 36.23
N ASN A 3 -9.69 -12.70 35.37
CA ASN A 3 -9.57 -13.12 33.98
C ASN A 3 -8.64 -12.13 33.30
N ASP A 4 -7.42 -12.58 33.04
CA ASP A 4 -6.37 -11.88 32.30
C ASP A 4 -6.84 -11.74 30.83
N ILE A 5 -7.66 -10.71 30.57
CA ILE A 5 -8.18 -10.35 29.24
C ILE A 5 -6.97 -9.91 28.41
N PHE A 6 -6.80 -10.46 27.20
CA PHE A 6 -5.61 -10.19 26.38
C PHE A 6 -5.52 -8.74 25.88
N ILE A 7 -6.48 -8.30 25.07
CA ILE A 7 -6.58 -6.93 24.53
C ILE A 7 -8.02 -6.45 24.68
N LYS A 8 -8.94 -7.29 24.21
CA LYS A 8 -10.38 -7.12 24.37
C LYS A 8 -11.03 -8.47 24.69
N VAL A 9 -12.21 -8.44 25.32
CA VAL A 9 -12.94 -9.66 25.70
C VAL A 9 -13.30 -10.45 24.45
N SER A 10 -13.74 -9.79 23.39
CA SER A 10 -14.05 -10.41 22.10
C SER A 10 -12.85 -11.15 21.48
N LEU A 11 -11.67 -10.52 21.46
CA LEU A 11 -10.46 -11.14 20.90
C LEU A 11 -10.00 -12.35 21.72
N ASP A 12 -9.99 -12.24 23.05
CA ASP A 12 -9.67 -13.37 23.93
C ASP A 12 -10.67 -14.52 23.74
N ALA A 13 -11.96 -14.22 23.63
CA ALA A 13 -12.99 -15.21 23.34
C ALA A 13 -12.81 -15.87 21.96
N ALA A 14 -12.50 -15.09 20.93
CA ALA A 14 -12.28 -15.59 19.57
C ALA A 14 -11.09 -16.55 19.50
N ILE A 15 -9.94 -16.17 20.09
CA ILE A 15 -8.75 -17.02 20.14
C ILE A 15 -9.02 -18.30 20.95
N LYS A 16 -9.70 -18.21 22.10
CA LYS A 16 -10.09 -19.39 22.88
C LYS A 16 -10.98 -20.34 22.09
N LYS A 17 -12.00 -19.85 21.39
CA LYS A 17 -12.85 -20.66 20.52
C LYS A 17 -12.05 -21.31 19.39
N TYR A 18 -11.15 -20.58 18.75
CA TYR A 18 -10.28 -21.12 17.72
C TYR A 18 -9.40 -22.26 18.25
N LEU A 19 -8.78 -22.09 19.44
CA LEU A 19 -7.97 -23.12 20.07
C LEU A 19 -8.79 -24.37 20.44
N LEU A 20 -10.04 -24.20 20.88
CA LEU A 20 -10.96 -25.31 21.12
C LEU A 20 -11.29 -26.07 19.82
N PHE A 21 -11.64 -25.34 18.75
CA PHE A 21 -11.89 -25.90 17.42
C PHE A 21 -10.68 -26.70 16.92
N ARG A 22 -9.48 -26.10 16.96
CA ARG A 22 -8.23 -26.71 16.49
C ARG A 22 -7.85 -27.95 17.30
N ASN A 23 -7.81 -27.83 18.63
CA ASN A 23 -7.22 -28.86 19.49
C ASN A 23 -8.18 -30.00 19.81
N LYS A 24 -9.49 -29.70 19.92
CA LYS A 24 -10.51 -30.69 20.29
C LYS A 24 -11.34 -31.17 19.11
N LYS A 25 -11.07 -30.66 17.89
CA LYS A 25 -11.84 -30.94 16.66
C LYS A 25 -13.34 -30.77 16.88
N ASP A 26 -13.73 -29.76 17.66
CA ASP A 26 -15.13 -29.49 17.95
C ASP A 26 -15.83 -28.98 16.68
N ALA A 27 -16.49 -29.91 15.98
CA ALA A 27 -17.13 -29.63 14.70
C ALA A 27 -18.25 -28.57 14.81
N SER A 28 -18.80 -28.33 16.00
CA SER A 28 -19.81 -27.30 16.22
C SER A 28 -19.26 -25.88 16.02
N LEU A 29 -17.95 -25.70 16.19
CA LEU A 29 -17.26 -24.42 16.03
C LEU A 29 -16.81 -24.14 14.59
N ALA A 30 -16.96 -25.11 13.68
CA ALA A 30 -16.54 -24.96 12.27
C ALA A 30 -17.28 -23.84 11.53
N SER A 31 -18.50 -23.51 11.98
CA SER A 31 -19.34 -22.43 11.45
C SER A 31 -19.39 -21.18 12.34
N ASP A 32 -18.63 -21.16 13.44
CA ASP A 32 -18.62 -20.00 14.36
C ASP A 32 -17.84 -18.83 13.72
N PHE A 33 -18.46 -17.66 13.71
CA PHE A 33 -17.88 -16.50 13.03
C PHE A 33 -16.61 -15.97 13.72
N LEU A 34 -16.50 -16.06 15.05
CA LEU A 34 -15.27 -15.66 15.75
C LEU A 34 -14.11 -16.60 15.41
N VAL A 35 -14.39 -17.90 15.24
CA VAL A 35 -13.40 -18.87 14.76
C VAL A 35 -12.98 -18.52 13.33
N TYR A 36 -13.93 -18.17 12.47
CA TYR A 36 -13.63 -17.67 11.13
C TYR A 36 -12.71 -16.44 11.15
N VAL A 37 -12.98 -15.43 11.99
CA VAL A 37 -12.13 -14.24 12.09
C VAL A 37 -10.68 -14.63 12.38
N ILE A 38 -10.44 -15.52 13.35
CA ILE A 38 -9.08 -15.99 13.65
C ILE A 38 -8.49 -16.78 12.49
N CYS A 39 -9.25 -17.65 11.83
CA CYS A 39 -8.79 -18.37 10.64
C CYS A 39 -8.37 -17.41 9.51
N MET A 40 -9.10 -16.31 9.30
CA MET A 40 -8.75 -15.29 8.30
C MET A 40 -7.50 -14.51 8.69
N LEU A 41 -7.35 -14.14 9.95
CA LEU A 41 -6.11 -13.53 10.44
C LEU A 41 -4.92 -14.46 10.24
N ILE A 42 -5.08 -15.77 10.49
CA ILE A 42 -4.03 -16.77 10.25
C ILE A 42 -3.72 -16.92 8.76
N TYR A 43 -4.74 -16.91 7.90
CA TYR A 43 -4.55 -16.93 6.44
C TYR A 43 -3.73 -15.73 5.94
N ILE A 44 -3.94 -14.55 6.53
CA ILE A 44 -3.23 -13.33 6.16
C ILE A 44 -1.82 -13.30 6.80
N TYR A 45 -1.71 -13.50 8.11
CA TYR A 45 -0.49 -13.19 8.86
C TYR A 45 0.36 -14.42 9.23
N SER A 46 -0.19 -15.63 9.16
CA SER A 46 0.31 -16.90 9.74
C SER A 46 -0.19 -17.19 11.16
N GLU A 47 -0.16 -18.46 11.54
CA GLU A 47 -0.60 -18.90 12.85
C GLU A 47 0.30 -18.37 13.98
N THR A 48 1.62 -18.40 13.76
CA THR A 48 2.63 -17.91 14.69
C THR A 48 2.36 -16.45 15.05
N ASP A 49 2.07 -15.62 14.05
CA ASP A 49 1.89 -14.18 14.25
C ASP A 49 0.60 -13.83 15.00
N ILE A 50 -0.40 -14.70 14.96
CA ILE A 50 -1.68 -14.50 15.66
C ILE A 50 -1.64 -15.11 17.06
N LEU A 51 -1.04 -16.30 17.23
CA LEU A 51 -1.10 -17.03 18.49
C LEU A 51 0.07 -16.72 19.44
N ASN A 52 1.29 -16.47 18.95
CA ASN A 52 2.42 -16.19 19.83
C ASN A 52 2.22 -14.95 20.71
N PRO A 53 1.67 -13.83 20.21
CA PRO A 53 1.38 -12.68 21.05
C PRO A 53 0.38 -13.00 22.16
N TYR A 54 -0.60 -13.86 21.88
CA TYR A 54 -1.58 -14.33 22.86
C TYR A 54 -0.95 -15.23 23.93
N ILE A 55 -0.08 -16.16 23.54
CA ILE A 55 0.65 -17.04 24.45
C ILE A 55 1.57 -16.23 25.36
N ASN A 56 2.25 -15.22 24.79
CA ASN A 56 3.17 -14.33 25.50
C ASN A 56 2.50 -13.05 25.99
N ARG A 57 1.20 -13.07 26.30
CA ARG A 57 0.42 -11.86 26.66
C ARG A 57 1.00 -11.04 27.82
N GLN A 58 1.73 -11.68 28.74
CA GLN A 58 2.38 -11.00 29.87
C GLN A 58 3.72 -10.32 29.50
N ASN A 59 4.25 -10.58 28.29
CA ASN A 59 5.54 -10.10 27.80
C ASN A 59 5.36 -9.31 26.50
N ASN A 60 4.71 -8.15 26.58
CA ASN A 60 4.45 -7.27 25.45
C ASN A 60 3.62 -7.88 24.30
N GLY A 61 2.74 -8.83 24.63
CA GLY A 61 1.93 -9.54 23.64
C GLY A 61 0.93 -8.64 22.92
N GLU A 62 0.37 -7.62 23.58
CA GLU A 62 -0.55 -6.69 22.91
C GLU A 62 0.14 -5.92 21.77
N ASP A 63 1.28 -5.29 22.05
CA ASP A 63 2.06 -4.58 21.03
C ASP A 63 2.53 -5.53 19.95
N GLY A 64 2.98 -6.73 20.31
CA GLY A 64 3.34 -7.77 19.36
C GLY A 64 2.20 -8.12 18.39
N PHE A 65 0.97 -8.25 18.90
CA PHE A 65 -0.20 -8.53 18.08
C PHE A 65 -0.50 -7.38 17.12
N ARG A 66 -0.51 -6.14 17.62
CA ARG A 66 -0.75 -4.94 16.81
C ARG A 66 0.31 -4.76 15.73
N ASN A 67 1.58 -4.95 16.08
CA ASN A 67 2.69 -4.89 15.14
C ASN A 67 2.57 -5.96 14.04
N ASN A 68 2.16 -7.17 14.41
CA ASN A 68 1.92 -8.25 13.45
C ASN A 68 0.80 -7.90 12.46
N LEU A 69 -0.31 -7.31 12.94
CA LEU A 69 -1.39 -6.84 12.06
C LEU A 69 -0.94 -5.67 11.15
N GLY A 70 -0.05 -4.82 11.64
CA GLY A 70 0.52 -3.68 10.89
C GLY A 70 1.65 -4.02 9.92
N LYS A 71 2.22 -5.24 9.97
CA LYS A 71 3.46 -5.59 9.24
C LYS A 71 3.42 -5.42 7.73
N PHE A 72 2.22 -5.38 7.13
CA PHE A 72 1.99 -5.16 5.70
C PHE A 72 1.59 -3.71 5.36
N GLY A 73 1.80 -2.76 6.27
CA GLY A 73 1.51 -1.34 6.05
C GLY A 73 0.08 -0.92 6.41
N LEU A 74 -0.67 -1.76 7.14
CA LEU A 74 -1.99 -1.36 7.61
C LEU A 74 -1.88 -0.31 8.71
N GLN A 75 -2.60 0.80 8.57
CA GLN A 75 -2.52 1.92 9.51
C GLN A 75 -3.03 1.54 10.91
N PRO A 76 -2.43 2.06 12.00
CA PRO A 76 -2.88 1.78 13.37
C PRO A 76 -4.37 2.09 13.62
N ALA A 77 -4.91 3.12 12.96
CA ALA A 77 -6.34 3.47 13.05
C ALA A 77 -7.26 2.34 12.53
N LYS A 78 -6.85 1.64 11.46
CA LYS A 78 -7.59 0.50 10.90
C LYS A 78 -7.50 -0.72 11.80
N ILE A 79 -6.35 -0.96 12.44
CA ILE A 79 -6.18 -2.02 13.45
C ILE A 79 -7.11 -1.76 14.64
N ASN A 80 -7.16 -0.52 15.13
CA ASN A 80 -8.06 -0.14 16.22
C ASN A 80 -9.53 -0.27 15.85
N LYS A 81 -9.90 0.11 14.62
CA LYS A 81 -11.25 -0.11 14.08
C LYS A 81 -11.61 -1.59 14.12
N PHE A 82 -10.77 -2.46 13.58
CA PHE A 82 -10.99 -3.92 13.61
C PHE A 82 -11.22 -4.45 15.02
N LEU A 83 -10.41 -4.05 16.00
CA LEU A 83 -10.58 -4.49 17.38
C LEU A 83 -11.89 -3.99 18.00
N ASN A 84 -12.32 -2.77 17.66
CA ASN A 84 -13.59 -2.23 18.12
C ASN A 84 -14.78 -2.92 17.46
N ASP A 85 -14.70 -3.20 16.16
CA ASP A 85 -15.73 -3.92 15.42
C ASP A 85 -15.86 -5.37 15.90
N LEU A 86 -14.75 -5.98 16.35
CA LEU A 86 -14.76 -7.31 16.97
C LEU A 86 -15.49 -7.31 18.30
N GLU A 87 -15.31 -6.27 19.11
CA GLU A 87 -16.07 -6.08 20.35
C GLU A 87 -17.55 -5.84 20.06
N GLY A 88 -17.84 -4.95 19.10
CA GLY A 88 -19.22 -4.66 18.69
C GLY A 88 -19.96 -5.89 18.18
N TYR A 89 -19.29 -6.75 17.40
CA TYR A 89 -19.83 -8.04 17.00
C TYR A 89 -20.15 -8.92 18.20
N TYR A 90 -19.19 -9.07 19.12
CA TYR A 90 -19.32 -9.93 20.30
C TYR A 90 -20.48 -9.50 21.21
N GLU A 91 -20.57 -8.20 21.51
CA GLU A 91 -21.65 -7.64 22.32
C GLU A 91 -23.01 -7.78 21.64
N THR A 92 -23.09 -7.46 20.34
CA THR A 92 -24.32 -7.56 19.56
C THR A 92 -24.79 -9.01 19.42
N ASP A 93 -23.88 -9.96 19.19
CA ASP A 93 -24.19 -11.40 19.12
C ASP A 93 -24.72 -11.92 20.46
N HIS A 94 -24.16 -11.47 21.59
CA HIS A 94 -24.68 -11.82 22.91
C HIS A 94 -26.08 -11.26 23.14
N TYR A 95 -26.30 -9.98 22.84
CA TYR A 95 -27.61 -9.34 22.92
C TYR A 95 -28.64 -10.05 22.03
N ASN A 96 -28.27 -10.36 20.79
CA ASN A 96 -29.14 -11.03 19.82
C ASN A 96 -29.57 -12.41 20.27
N LYS A 97 -28.67 -13.19 20.88
CA LYS A 97 -29.00 -14.51 21.44
C LYS A 97 -30.03 -14.43 22.55
N VAL A 98 -29.94 -13.43 23.42
CA VAL A 98 -30.93 -13.19 24.50
C VAL A 98 -32.28 -12.77 23.91
N ASN A 99 -32.27 -11.92 22.89
CA ASN A 99 -33.48 -11.32 22.31
C ASN A 99 -34.04 -12.07 21.08
N ARG A 100 -33.43 -13.21 20.71
CA ARG A 100 -33.79 -14.00 19.51
C ARG A 100 -33.75 -13.21 18.21
N LEU A 101 -32.84 -12.25 18.13
CA LEU A 101 -32.51 -11.52 16.91
C LEU A 101 -31.36 -12.23 16.17
N THR A 102 -31.21 -11.94 14.89
CA THR A 102 -30.22 -12.63 14.04
C THR A 102 -29.26 -11.67 13.36
N LYS A 103 -29.69 -10.42 13.13
CA LYS A 103 -28.97 -9.43 12.35
C LYS A 103 -27.88 -8.73 13.17
N ASN A 104 -26.68 -8.64 12.61
CA ASN A 104 -25.54 -8.00 13.25
C ASN A 104 -24.72 -7.25 12.20
N GLU A 105 -24.66 -5.92 12.28
CA GLU A 105 -23.95 -5.08 11.30
C GLU A 105 -22.43 -5.30 11.31
N PHE A 106 -21.86 -5.55 12.49
CA PHE A 106 -20.44 -5.81 12.66
C PHE A 106 -19.99 -7.10 11.95
N PHE A 107 -20.93 -7.99 11.59
CA PHE A 107 -20.65 -9.13 10.73
C PHE A 107 -20.08 -8.72 9.36
N SER A 108 -20.60 -7.63 8.79
CA SER A 108 -20.08 -7.09 7.53
C SER A 108 -18.83 -6.24 7.78
N TYR A 109 -18.84 -5.36 8.79
CA TYR A 109 -17.69 -4.48 9.07
C TYR A 109 -16.39 -5.24 9.35
N LEU A 110 -16.46 -6.35 10.10
CA LEU A 110 -15.29 -7.21 10.34
C LEU A 110 -14.74 -7.84 9.06
N GLN A 111 -15.62 -8.20 8.12
CA GLN A 111 -15.16 -8.76 6.85
C GLN A 111 -14.53 -7.67 5.96
N GLU A 112 -15.04 -6.44 6.00
CA GLU A 112 -14.42 -5.28 5.34
C GLU A 112 -13.03 -4.99 5.92
N ASP A 113 -12.86 -5.05 7.24
CA ASP A 113 -11.54 -4.89 7.86
C ASP A 113 -10.57 -6.03 7.46
N ILE A 114 -11.07 -7.26 7.37
CA ILE A 114 -10.28 -8.41 6.88
C ILE A 114 -9.91 -8.24 5.40
N ILE A 115 -10.80 -7.66 4.58
CA ILE A 115 -10.52 -7.30 3.18
C ILE A 115 -9.38 -6.28 3.14
N ASP A 116 -9.44 -5.20 3.93
CA ASP A 116 -8.38 -4.19 4.01
C ASP A 116 -7.03 -4.80 4.40
N MET A 117 -7.02 -5.69 5.40
CA MET A 117 -5.82 -6.44 5.82
C MET A 117 -5.24 -7.31 4.69
N PHE A 118 -6.11 -8.03 3.98
CA PHE A 118 -5.69 -8.87 2.85
C PHE A 118 -5.13 -8.03 1.71
N LEU A 119 -5.75 -6.89 1.37
CA LEU A 119 -5.28 -6.03 0.29
C LEU A 119 -3.95 -5.35 0.64
N ALA A 120 -3.72 -4.98 1.90
CA ALA A 120 -2.42 -4.49 2.37
C ALA A 120 -1.32 -5.56 2.19
N LYS A 121 -1.60 -6.82 2.56
CA LYS A 121 -0.70 -7.96 2.27
C LYS A 121 -0.48 -8.14 0.77
N ALA A 122 -1.54 -8.08 -0.02
CA ALA A 122 -1.47 -8.32 -1.45
C ALA A 122 -0.60 -7.28 -2.18
N SER A 123 -0.71 -6.01 -1.77
CA SER A 123 0.12 -4.92 -2.30
C SER A 123 1.58 -4.99 -1.84
N SER A 124 1.87 -5.56 -0.66
CA SER A 124 3.26 -5.70 -0.17
C SER A 124 3.98 -6.97 -0.66
N THR A 125 3.25 -7.98 -1.14
CA THR A 125 3.84 -9.29 -1.49
C THR A 125 3.66 -9.70 -2.96
N ASN A 126 3.09 -8.85 -3.82
CA ASN A 126 2.81 -9.14 -5.23
C ASN A 126 2.09 -10.49 -5.42
N LEU A 127 0.93 -10.66 -4.78
CA LEU A 127 0.13 -11.89 -4.87
C LEU A 127 -0.38 -12.13 -6.30
N ASP A 128 -0.43 -13.41 -6.68
CA ASP A 128 -1.04 -13.87 -7.94
C ASP A 128 -2.57 -13.70 -7.92
N CYS A 129 -3.16 -13.49 -9.11
CA CYS A 129 -4.60 -13.35 -9.35
C CYS A 129 -5.42 -14.54 -8.80
N THR A 130 -4.85 -15.75 -8.74
CA THR A 130 -5.53 -16.91 -8.12
C THR A 130 -5.83 -16.69 -6.64
N LYS A 131 -4.94 -16.01 -5.90
CA LYS A 131 -5.11 -15.72 -4.47
C LYS A 131 -6.22 -14.74 -4.17
N TYR A 132 -6.50 -13.81 -5.09
CA TYR A 132 -7.64 -12.93 -5.00
C TYR A 132 -8.96 -13.71 -5.09
N LYS A 133 -9.08 -14.62 -6.06
CA LYS A 133 -10.28 -15.48 -6.20
C LYS A 133 -10.45 -16.46 -5.05
N GLU A 134 -9.35 -17.06 -4.58
CA GLU A 134 -9.37 -17.92 -3.39
C GLU A 134 -9.89 -17.13 -2.18
N PHE A 135 -9.39 -15.92 -1.96
CA PHE A 135 -9.81 -15.06 -0.86
C PHE A 135 -11.26 -14.60 -0.99
N GLU A 136 -11.71 -14.17 -2.17
CA GLU A 136 -13.12 -13.81 -2.43
C GLU A 136 -14.06 -14.97 -2.03
N ASN A 137 -13.68 -16.20 -2.38
CA ASN A 137 -14.46 -17.39 -2.04
C ASN A 137 -14.48 -17.72 -0.53
N LEU A 138 -13.56 -17.15 0.26
CA LEU A 138 -13.55 -17.29 1.71
C LEU A 138 -14.55 -16.37 2.42
N LEU A 139 -14.93 -15.25 1.80
CA LEU A 139 -15.85 -14.26 2.37
C LEU A 139 -17.27 -14.84 2.52
N PHE A 140 -17.99 -14.40 3.54
CA PHE A 140 -19.44 -14.64 3.65
C PHE A 140 -20.15 -13.71 2.67
N SER A 141 -20.45 -14.24 1.49
CA SER A 141 -21.13 -13.51 0.44
C SER A 141 -22.03 -14.44 -0.38
N PRO A 142 -22.93 -13.90 -1.22
CA PRO A 142 -23.73 -14.71 -2.14
C PRO A 142 -22.87 -15.46 -3.16
N ASN A 143 -21.66 -14.97 -3.44
CA ASN A 143 -20.74 -15.52 -4.44
C ASN A 143 -19.91 -16.71 -3.94
N THR A 144 -19.86 -16.97 -2.63
CA THR A 144 -19.08 -18.10 -2.11
C THR A 144 -19.65 -19.43 -2.57
N THR A 145 -18.76 -20.34 -2.96
CA THR A 145 -19.10 -21.73 -3.26
C THR A 145 -19.51 -22.52 -2.00
N ASN A 146 -19.17 -22.03 -0.80
CA ASN A 146 -19.50 -22.69 0.46
C ASN A 146 -20.96 -22.39 0.87
N GLU A 147 -21.83 -23.40 0.75
CA GLU A 147 -23.26 -23.27 1.06
C GLU A 147 -23.54 -22.81 2.50
N ILE A 148 -22.75 -23.27 3.48
CA ILE A 148 -22.93 -22.90 4.89
C ILE A 148 -22.65 -21.40 5.07
N ARG A 149 -21.57 -20.89 4.48
CA ARG A 149 -21.25 -19.45 4.53
C ARG A 149 -22.33 -18.61 3.87
N ARG A 150 -22.85 -19.05 2.73
CA ARG A 150 -23.95 -18.35 2.04
C ARG A 150 -25.20 -18.26 2.92
N LYS A 151 -25.61 -19.37 3.55
CA LYS A 151 -26.76 -19.40 4.47
C LYS A 151 -26.54 -18.52 5.71
N ILE A 152 -25.34 -18.54 6.30
CA ILE A 152 -25.01 -17.69 7.44
C ILE A 152 -25.05 -16.22 7.04
N ASN A 153 -24.56 -15.88 5.84
CA ASN A 153 -24.62 -14.51 5.31
C ASN A 153 -26.07 -14.02 5.19
N GLU A 154 -26.95 -14.81 4.58
CA GLU A 154 -28.38 -14.49 4.45
C GLU A 154 -29.05 -14.31 5.83
N TYR A 155 -28.65 -15.12 6.81
CA TYR A 155 -29.21 -15.11 8.15
C TYR A 155 -28.73 -13.94 9.02
N VAL A 156 -27.42 -13.67 9.03
CA VAL A 156 -26.76 -12.76 9.98
C VAL A 156 -26.52 -11.36 9.40
N ALA A 157 -26.17 -11.24 8.11
CA ALA A 157 -25.83 -9.94 7.54
C ALA A 157 -27.07 -9.04 7.44
N VAL A 158 -26.88 -7.74 7.70
CA VAL A 158 -27.92 -6.71 7.49
C VAL A 158 -28.18 -6.55 5.99
N ASP A 159 -27.12 -6.43 5.20
CA ASP A 159 -27.14 -6.53 3.74
C ASP A 159 -26.19 -7.65 3.31
N SER A 160 -26.74 -8.67 2.65
CA SER A 160 -25.98 -9.82 2.18
C SER A 160 -24.98 -9.48 1.06
N TRP A 161 -25.12 -8.36 0.35
CA TRP A 161 -24.22 -7.95 -0.73
C TRP A 161 -23.12 -6.97 -0.31
N ALA A 162 -23.21 -6.39 0.89
CA ALA A 162 -22.29 -5.34 1.36
C ALA A 162 -20.80 -5.73 1.21
N VAL A 163 -20.42 -6.88 1.76
CA VAL A 163 -19.02 -7.34 1.80
C VAL A 163 -18.45 -7.55 0.40
N ILE A 164 -19.22 -8.14 -0.51
CA ILE A 164 -18.72 -8.42 -1.87
C ILE A 164 -18.67 -7.16 -2.72
N ASN A 165 -19.59 -6.23 -2.53
CA ASN A 165 -19.55 -4.93 -3.20
C ASN A 165 -18.34 -4.14 -2.72
N TYR A 166 -18.09 -4.09 -1.41
CA TYR A 166 -16.89 -3.47 -0.84
C TYR A 166 -15.59 -4.06 -1.43
N TYR A 167 -15.48 -5.39 -1.48
CA TYR A 167 -14.31 -6.05 -2.07
C TYR A 167 -14.07 -5.62 -3.52
N LYS A 168 -15.12 -5.62 -4.35
CA LYS A 168 -15.04 -5.22 -5.76
C LYS A 168 -14.69 -3.74 -5.93
N GLU A 169 -15.26 -2.87 -5.10
CA GLU A 169 -14.92 -1.44 -5.11
C GLU A 169 -13.45 -1.20 -4.78
N CYS A 170 -12.90 -1.91 -3.79
CA CYS A 170 -11.49 -1.81 -3.44
C CYS A 170 -10.57 -2.30 -4.57
N LEU A 171 -10.92 -3.40 -5.25
CA LEU A 171 -10.18 -3.86 -6.43
C LEU A 171 -10.27 -2.87 -7.58
N TYR A 172 -11.47 -2.36 -7.86
CA TYR A 172 -11.67 -1.35 -8.89
C TYR A 172 -10.81 -0.11 -8.64
N LYS A 173 -10.80 0.40 -7.40
CA LYS A 173 -9.95 1.54 -7.00
C LYS A 173 -8.46 1.26 -7.18
N LYS A 174 -8.00 0.05 -6.88
CA LYS A 174 -6.60 -0.37 -7.07
C LYS A 174 -6.22 -0.44 -8.55
N GLU A 175 -7.09 -0.96 -9.41
CA GLU A 175 -6.85 -1.04 -10.86
C GLU A 175 -6.93 0.32 -11.55
N HIS A 176 -7.75 1.22 -11.02
CA HIS A 176 -8.01 2.55 -11.57
C HIS A 176 -7.39 3.66 -10.72
N GLU A 177 -6.36 3.35 -9.94
CA GLU A 177 -5.60 4.35 -9.17
C GLU A 177 -4.95 5.31 -10.19
N ILE A 178 -5.58 6.48 -10.35
CA ILE A 178 -5.14 7.51 -11.28
C ILE A 178 -3.80 8.05 -10.77
N SER A 179 -2.69 7.60 -11.36
CA SER A 179 -1.42 8.29 -11.21
C SER A 179 -1.52 9.62 -11.96
N PHE A 180 -1.63 10.74 -11.24
CA PHE A 180 -1.46 12.04 -11.85
C PHE A 180 0.01 12.20 -12.25
N LYS A 181 0.32 12.01 -13.54
CA LYS A 181 1.61 12.44 -14.06
C LYS A 181 1.63 13.96 -14.01
N GLN A 182 2.55 14.54 -13.23
CA GLN A 182 2.79 15.97 -13.26
C GLN A 182 3.13 16.37 -14.70
N ILE A 183 2.31 17.21 -15.32
CA ILE A 183 2.64 17.78 -16.62
C ILE A 183 3.84 18.69 -16.40
N LYS A 184 4.97 18.30 -17.00
CA LYS A 184 6.20 19.08 -16.98
C LYS A 184 6.11 20.19 -18.02
N ASN A 185 5.93 21.41 -17.55
CA ASN A 185 5.97 22.58 -18.40
C ASN A 185 7.43 22.82 -18.84
N ASN A 186 7.61 23.31 -20.07
CA ASN A 186 8.92 23.68 -20.62
C ASN A 186 9.96 22.54 -20.75
N LEU A 187 9.52 21.29 -20.85
CA LEU A 187 10.41 20.17 -21.16
C LEU A 187 11.14 20.43 -22.50
N LEU A 188 12.48 20.46 -22.47
CA LEU A 188 13.32 20.48 -23.68
C LEU A 188 13.27 19.11 -24.39
N SER A 189 13.80 19.04 -25.62
CA SER A 189 13.93 17.74 -26.31
C SER A 189 14.83 16.80 -25.50
N TYR A 190 14.50 15.51 -25.48
CA TYR A 190 15.31 14.47 -24.82
C TYR A 190 16.76 14.46 -25.33
N ASP A 191 16.96 14.74 -26.61
CA ASP A 191 18.28 14.91 -27.23
C ASP A 191 19.19 15.92 -26.50
N VAL A 192 18.59 16.95 -25.91
CA VAL A 192 19.34 17.97 -25.17
C VAL A 192 19.82 17.38 -23.85
N TYR A 193 18.94 16.70 -23.13
CA TYR A 193 19.23 16.08 -21.83
C TYR A 193 20.24 14.93 -21.94
N ASP A 194 20.16 14.14 -23.01
CA ASP A 194 21.05 13.02 -23.27
C ASP A 194 22.52 13.46 -23.41
N VAL A 195 22.78 14.64 -23.98
CA VAL A 195 24.14 15.22 -24.06
C VAL A 195 24.73 15.49 -22.68
N PHE A 196 23.88 15.74 -21.69
CA PHE A 196 24.26 15.93 -20.29
C PHE A 196 24.07 14.66 -19.43
N GLY A 197 23.82 13.50 -20.05
CA GLY A 197 23.65 12.23 -19.36
C GLY A 197 22.38 12.14 -18.50
N ILE A 198 21.40 13.02 -18.72
CA ILE A 198 20.13 13.03 -17.99
C ILE A 198 19.14 12.16 -18.76
N THR A 199 18.79 11.01 -18.20
CA THR A 199 17.88 10.07 -18.84
C THR A 199 16.42 10.49 -18.68
N LYS A 200 15.55 9.92 -19.51
CA LYS A 200 14.09 10.07 -19.36
C LYS A 200 13.62 9.67 -17.95
N ASP A 201 14.15 8.58 -17.39
CA ASP A 201 13.79 8.11 -16.05
C ASP A 201 14.20 9.11 -14.96
N ASN A 202 15.37 9.77 -15.11
CA ASN A 202 15.76 10.87 -14.22
C ASN A 202 14.80 12.04 -14.29
N LEU A 203 14.29 12.34 -15.49
CA LEU A 203 13.32 13.41 -15.67
C LEU A 203 11.96 13.05 -15.11
N GLU A 204 11.53 11.79 -15.04
CA GLU A 204 10.21 11.43 -14.50
C GLU A 204 10.09 11.67 -12.98
N VAL A 205 11.20 11.58 -12.24
CA VAL A 205 11.21 11.68 -10.77
C VAL A 205 11.48 13.08 -10.22
N VAL A 206 11.91 14.04 -11.04
CA VAL A 206 12.14 15.43 -10.59
C VAL A 206 10.87 16.27 -10.63
N ASN A 207 10.73 17.25 -9.73
CA ASN A 207 9.62 18.18 -9.74
C ASN A 207 9.82 19.31 -10.80
N GLN A 208 8.82 20.19 -10.97
CA GLN A 208 8.86 21.28 -11.95
C GLN A 208 9.96 22.32 -11.65
N GLU A 209 10.20 22.67 -10.38
CA GLU A 209 11.20 23.66 -9.99
C GLU A 209 12.61 23.17 -10.34
N THR A 210 12.92 21.91 -10.00
CA THR A 210 14.17 21.26 -10.38
C THR A 210 14.30 21.21 -11.90
N LEU A 211 13.23 20.87 -12.64
CA LEU A 211 13.27 20.88 -14.10
C LEU A 211 13.63 22.27 -14.68
N ASP A 212 13.07 23.34 -14.11
CA ASP A 212 13.35 24.70 -14.56
C ASP A 212 14.79 25.12 -14.25
N GLU A 213 15.36 24.67 -13.13
CA GLU A 213 16.78 24.85 -12.80
C GLU A 213 17.71 24.07 -13.74
N ILE A 214 17.35 22.82 -14.05
CA ILE A 214 18.05 22.00 -15.05
C ILE A 214 18.08 22.74 -16.39
N ASN A 215 16.93 23.20 -16.85
CA ASN A 215 16.81 23.94 -18.11
C ASN A 215 17.62 25.23 -18.08
N ARG A 216 17.57 26.01 -16.99
CA ARG A 216 18.34 27.24 -16.83
C ARG A 216 19.85 26.97 -16.88
N SER A 217 20.29 25.89 -16.24
CA SER A 217 21.69 25.44 -16.25
C SER A 217 22.15 25.06 -17.66
N ILE A 218 21.32 24.34 -18.41
CA ILE A 218 21.59 23.96 -19.82
C ILE A 218 21.69 25.21 -20.70
N TYR A 219 20.74 26.14 -20.60
CA TYR A 219 20.78 27.40 -21.35
C TYR A 219 22.00 28.25 -20.97
N GLY A 220 22.34 28.30 -19.67
CA GLY A 220 23.52 29.00 -19.14
C GLY A 220 24.83 28.42 -19.66
N TYR A 221 24.94 27.10 -19.79
CA TYR A 221 26.13 26.43 -20.35
C TYR A 221 26.46 26.92 -21.76
N PHE A 222 25.45 27.13 -22.60
CA PHE A 222 25.62 27.68 -23.96
C PHE A 222 25.56 29.21 -24.03
N ASN A 223 25.47 29.89 -22.89
CA ASN A 223 25.28 31.34 -22.79
C ASN A 223 24.08 31.85 -23.64
N ILE A 224 22.98 31.10 -23.61
CA ILE A 224 21.74 31.41 -24.33
C ILE A 224 20.73 31.99 -23.33
N ASN A 225 20.15 33.15 -23.66
CA ASN A 225 19.03 33.68 -22.89
C ASN A 225 17.74 32.86 -23.20
N PRO A 226 17.15 32.17 -22.22
CA PRO A 226 15.99 31.29 -22.44
C PRO A 226 14.73 32.03 -22.91
N ILE A 227 14.64 33.35 -22.69
CA ILE A 227 13.48 34.20 -23.06
C ILE A 227 13.62 34.74 -24.50
N SER A 228 14.79 34.57 -25.14
CA SER A 228 15.00 35.07 -26.50
C SER A 228 14.16 34.32 -27.54
N PHE A 229 13.66 35.04 -28.56
CA PHE A 229 12.76 34.52 -29.59
C PHE A 229 13.29 33.26 -30.31
N ASN A 230 14.61 33.09 -30.40
CA ASN A 230 15.26 31.96 -31.06
C ASN A 230 15.99 31.01 -30.10
N ALA A 231 15.74 31.10 -28.78
CA ALA A 231 16.46 30.34 -27.75
C ALA A 231 16.50 28.82 -28.04
N LYS A 232 15.34 28.21 -28.34
CA LYS A 232 15.23 26.77 -28.61
C LYS A 232 15.99 26.34 -29.87
N SER A 233 15.92 27.14 -30.94
CA SER A 233 16.62 26.84 -32.20
C SER A 233 18.14 26.96 -32.04
N ARG A 234 18.61 27.98 -31.31
CA ARG A 234 20.02 28.14 -30.98
C ARG A 234 20.53 26.98 -30.14
N LEU A 235 19.76 26.59 -29.11
CA LEU A 235 20.11 25.46 -28.26
C LEU A 235 20.23 24.16 -29.06
N ALA A 236 19.26 23.87 -29.94
CA ALA A 236 19.32 22.68 -30.81
C ALA A 236 20.57 22.68 -31.71
N LYS A 237 20.98 23.84 -32.24
CA LYS A 237 22.17 23.96 -33.08
C LYS A 237 23.46 23.67 -32.31
N GLU A 238 23.57 24.17 -31.08
CA GLU A 238 24.73 23.90 -30.21
C GLU A 238 24.79 22.44 -29.76
N VAL A 239 23.63 21.84 -29.44
CA VAL A 239 23.50 20.42 -29.09
C VAL A 239 23.92 19.51 -30.25
N GLU A 240 23.49 19.81 -31.47
CA GLU A 240 23.92 19.06 -32.67
C GLU A 240 25.41 19.24 -32.97
N ALA A 241 25.99 20.42 -32.71
CA ALA A 241 27.43 20.65 -32.85
C ALA A 241 28.26 19.77 -31.90
N LEU A 242 27.75 19.46 -30.70
CA LEU A 242 28.39 18.55 -29.75
C LEU A 242 28.27 17.06 -30.15
N LYS A 243 27.20 16.70 -30.87
CA LYS A 243 27.02 15.36 -31.45
C LYS A 243 27.94 15.11 -32.65
N ALA A 244 28.41 16.16 -33.33
CA ALA A 244 29.26 16.04 -34.52
C ALA A 244 30.68 15.52 -34.19
N PRO A 245 31.22 14.56 -34.98
CA PRO A 245 32.49 13.88 -34.67
C PRO A 245 33.72 14.80 -34.63
N LYS A 246 33.67 15.98 -35.28
CA LYS A 246 34.77 16.97 -35.29
C LYS A 246 35.04 17.61 -33.92
N PHE A 247 34.06 17.67 -33.01
CA PHE A 247 34.24 18.26 -31.68
C PHE A 247 34.84 17.29 -30.65
N ARG A 248 34.90 15.99 -30.97
CA ARG A 248 35.47 14.98 -30.06
C ARG A 248 37.00 15.06 -29.90
N LEU A 249 37.69 15.86 -30.74
CA LEU A 249 39.16 15.86 -30.83
C LEU A 249 39.86 17.22 -30.64
N SER A 250 39.17 18.36 -30.48
CA SER A 250 39.85 19.67 -30.54
C SER A 250 39.74 20.61 -29.33
N SER A 251 39.15 20.22 -28.19
CA SER A 251 39.40 20.99 -26.96
C SER A 251 39.38 20.12 -25.71
N GLN A 252 40.55 20.01 -25.05
CA GLN A 252 40.64 19.49 -23.68
C GLN A 252 39.79 20.33 -22.71
N SER A 253 39.58 21.61 -23.00
CA SER A 253 38.74 22.51 -22.19
C SER A 253 37.25 22.17 -22.24
N GLY A 254 36.71 21.75 -23.39
CA GLY A 254 35.29 21.40 -23.52
C GLY A 254 34.93 20.12 -22.76
N LYS A 255 35.75 19.06 -22.87
CA LYS A 255 35.54 17.81 -22.10
C LYS A 255 35.69 18.03 -20.59
N THR A 256 36.65 18.86 -20.17
CA THR A 256 36.86 19.18 -18.75
C THR A 256 35.70 20.00 -18.20
N ASN A 257 35.14 20.94 -18.96
CA ASN A 257 33.99 21.74 -18.53
C ASN A 257 32.68 20.94 -18.49
N ILE A 258 32.45 20.01 -19.43
CA ILE A 258 31.29 19.10 -19.39
C ILE A 258 31.41 18.15 -18.20
N LEU A 259 32.62 17.67 -17.89
CA LEU A 259 32.84 16.80 -16.73
C LEU A 259 32.64 17.56 -15.40
N ILE A 260 33.13 18.80 -15.29
CA ILE A 260 32.89 19.66 -14.12
C ILE A 260 31.39 19.96 -13.97
N PHE A 261 30.68 20.25 -15.06
CA PHE A 261 29.23 20.44 -15.05
C PHE A 261 28.52 19.17 -14.57
N LEU A 262 28.86 18.00 -15.12
CA LEU A 262 28.33 16.70 -14.69
C LEU A 262 28.59 16.40 -13.21
N VAL A 263 29.77 16.75 -12.67
CA VAL A 263 30.11 16.53 -11.25
C VAL A 263 29.32 17.46 -10.32
N ILE A 264 29.20 18.75 -10.67
CA ILE A 264 28.43 19.71 -9.87
C ILE A 264 26.93 19.35 -9.93
N PHE A 265 26.46 18.92 -11.09
CA PHE A 265 25.06 18.62 -11.33
C PHE A 265 24.61 17.25 -10.80
N SER A 266 25.48 16.25 -10.82
CA SER A 266 25.22 14.98 -10.13
C SER A 266 25.18 15.17 -8.61
N ALA A 267 26.01 16.06 -8.06
CA ALA A 267 25.97 16.40 -6.64
C ALA A 267 24.64 17.09 -6.23
N THR A 268 24.12 18.02 -7.05
CA THR A 268 22.84 18.69 -6.76
C THR A 268 21.63 17.75 -6.90
N ILE A 269 21.64 16.84 -7.89
CA ILE A 269 20.62 15.80 -8.04
C ILE A 269 20.61 14.87 -6.82
N ILE A 270 21.79 14.40 -6.36
CA ILE A 270 21.88 13.51 -5.20
C ILE A 270 21.33 14.21 -3.95
N VAL A 271 21.66 15.47 -3.71
CA VAL A 271 21.12 16.24 -2.58
C VAL A 271 19.61 16.44 -2.69
N GLY A 272 19.10 16.74 -3.89
CA GLY A 272 17.65 16.90 -4.13
C GLY A 272 16.86 15.59 -3.95
N ILE A 273 17.40 14.46 -4.41
CA ILE A 273 16.79 13.14 -4.22
C ILE A 273 16.80 12.76 -2.73
N VAL A 274 17.92 12.98 -2.02
CA VAL A 274 18.02 12.69 -0.58
C VAL A 274 17.02 13.53 0.23
N LEU A 275 16.92 14.83 -0.05
CA LEU A 275 15.93 15.70 0.61
C LEU A 275 14.49 15.32 0.25
N GLY A 276 14.22 14.97 -1.00
CA GLY A 276 12.91 14.51 -1.46
C GLY A 276 12.47 13.22 -0.76
N VAL A 277 13.38 12.24 -0.63
CA VAL A 277 13.12 10.99 0.10
C VAL A 277 12.90 11.22 1.59
N ILE A 278 13.66 12.14 2.22
CA ILE A 278 13.48 12.50 3.65
C ILE A 278 12.14 13.19 3.90
N ILE A 279 11.68 14.04 2.98
CA ILE A 279 10.40 14.75 3.09
C ILE A 279 9.23 13.80 2.81
N MET A 280 9.35 12.91 1.81
CA MET A 280 8.33 11.89 1.53
C MET A 280 8.23 10.82 2.62
N GLY A 281 9.33 10.52 3.33
CA GLY A 281 9.32 9.58 4.47
C GLY A 281 8.75 10.18 5.77
N ARG A 282 8.33 11.45 5.77
CA ARG A 282 7.75 12.16 6.93
C ARG A 282 6.29 12.59 6.74
N LEU A 283 5.68 12.27 5.60
CA LEU A 283 4.25 12.45 5.30
C LEU A 283 3.55 11.09 5.30
#